data_AF-A0A932X6Z0-F1
#
_entry.id   AF-A0A932X6Z0-F1
#
_cell.length_a   1.000
_cell.length_b   1.000
_cell.length_c   1.000
_cell.angle_alpha   90.00
_cell.angle_beta   90.00
_cell.angle_gamma   90.00
#
_symmetry.space_group_name_H-M   'P 1'
#
loop_
_entity.id
_entity.type
_entity.pdbx_description
1 polymer ?
#
loop_
_entity_poly.entity_id
_entity_poly.type
_entity_poly.pdbx_seq_one_letter_code
_entity_poly.pdbx_strand_id
1 'polypeptide(L)' 'MSKIPWYQEFFGEDYFRIYGGFLISERSRRQGDQIADLLALPPGSRILDLCCGHGRITVPLARLKEIPLPPA' A
#
# COMPACT_ATOMS: atom_id res chain seq x y z
N MET A 1 -5.47 -12.58 30.32
CA MET A 1 -4.87 -12.06 29.07
C MET A 1 -5.39 -12.91 27.93
N SER A 2 -5.79 -12.29 26.81
CA SER A 2 -6.21 -13.02 25.61
C SER A 2 -5.11 -14.00 25.19
N LYS A 3 -5.49 -15.22 24.76
CA LYS A 3 -4.54 -16.22 24.24
C LYS A 3 -4.12 -15.91 22.80
N ILE A 4 -4.75 -14.93 22.16
CA ILE A 4 -4.48 -14.52 20.79
C ILE A 4 -3.28 -13.56 20.80
N PRO A 5 -2.28 -13.73 19.92
CA PRO A 5 -1.19 -12.77 19.80
C PRO A 5 -1.70 -11.36 19.47
N TRP A 6 -1.11 -10.34 20.09
CA TRP A 6 -1.55 -8.94 19.95
C TRP A 6 -1.72 -8.48 18.50
N TYR A 7 -0.86 -8.94 17.58
CA TYR A 7 -0.88 -8.52 16.18
C TYR A 7 -2.09 -9.09 15.44
N GLN A 8 -2.56 -10.28 15.82
CA GLN A 8 -3.77 -10.87 15.22
C GLN A 8 -5.02 -10.15 15.74
N GLU A 9 -5.00 -9.73 17.00
CA GLU A 9 -6.09 -8.98 17.61
C GLU A 9 -6.16 -7.54 17.04
N PHE A 10 -5.02 -6.86 16.91
CA PHE A 10 -4.97 -5.47 16.49
C PHE A 10 -5.18 -5.27 14.98
N PHE A 11 -4.47 -6.02 14.12
CA PHE A 11 -4.48 -5.80 12.66
C PHE A 11 -5.76 -6.31 11.95
N GLY A 12 -6.84 -6.54 12.69
CA GLY A 12 -8.18 -6.81 12.18
C GLY A 12 -9.06 -5.55 12.21
N GLU A 13 -10.26 -5.69 12.76
CA GLU A 13 -11.28 -4.64 12.80
C GLU A 13 -10.81 -3.36 13.51
N ASP A 14 -10.05 -3.49 14.60
CA ASP A 14 -9.58 -2.33 15.37
C ASP A 14 -8.62 -1.45 14.58
N TYR A 15 -7.72 -2.05 13.80
CA TYR A 15 -6.86 -1.31 12.90
C TYR A 15 -7.67 -0.47 11.90
N PHE A 16 -8.69 -1.07 11.28
CA PHE A 16 -9.56 -0.34 10.34
C PHE A 16 -10.39 0.73 11.04
N ARG A 17 -10.92 0.46 12.24
CA ARG A 17 -11.69 1.42 13.01
C ARG A 17 -10.87 2.66 13.39
N ILE A 18 -9.61 2.47 13.76
CA ILE A 18 -8.70 3.57 14.16
C ILE A 18 -8.12 4.29 12.95
N TYR A 19 -7.64 3.55 11.94
CA TYR A 19 -6.87 4.14 10.84
C TYR A 19 -7.63 4.28 9.53
N GLY A 20 -8.79 3.65 9.34
CA GLY A 20 -9.53 3.66 8.07
C GLY A 20 -9.86 5.06 7.58
N GLY A 21 -10.23 5.97 8.48
CA GLY A 21 -10.49 7.38 8.13
C GLY A 21 -9.24 8.19 7.76
N PHE A 22 -8.06 7.74 8.15
CA PHE A 22 -6.78 8.40 7.88
C PHE A 22 -6.02 7.81 6.68
N LEU A 23 -6.17 6.49 6.48
CA LEU A 23 -5.52 5.68 5.44
C LEU A 23 -6.43 5.50 4.22
N ILE A 24 -7.07 6.57 3.79
CA ILE A 24 -7.98 6.56 2.64
C ILE A 24 -7.27 6.23 1.32
N SER A 25 -8.05 5.86 0.32
CA SER A 25 -7.60 5.41 -1.00
C SER A 25 -6.74 6.45 -1.72
N GLU A 26 -7.11 7.74 -1.65
CA GLU A 26 -6.35 8.84 -2.28
C GLU A 26 -4.92 8.90 -1.74
N ARG A 27 -4.79 8.90 -0.41
CA ARG A 27 -3.48 8.96 0.24
C ARG A 27 -2.60 7.79 -0.16
N SER A 28 -3.21 6.62 -0.25
CA SER A 28 -2.55 5.37 -0.60
C SER A 28 -2.05 5.39 -2.04
N ARG A 29 -2.85 5.95 -2.96
CA ARG A 29 -2.42 6.22 -4.34
C ARG A 29 -1.21 7.16 -4.38
N ARG A 30 -1.31 8.31 -3.72
CA ARG A 30 -0.20 9.30 -3.67
C ARG A 30 1.08 8.71 -3.09
N GLN A 31 0.97 7.89 -2.05
CA GLN A 31 2.13 7.21 -1.47
C GLN A 31 2.73 6.14 -2.41
N GLY A 32 1.90 5.42 -3.16
CA GLY A 32 2.37 4.51 -4.21
C GLY A 32 3.16 5.22 -5.29
N ASP A 33 2.62 6.33 -5.82
CA ASP A 33 3.27 7.18 -6.82
C ASP A 33 4.64 7.69 -6.28
N GLN A 34 4.64 8.23 -5.06
CA GLN A 34 5.87 8.71 -4.40
C GLN A 34 6.92 7.62 -4.21
N ILE A 35 6.53 6.39 -3.85
CA ILE A 35 7.48 5.27 -3.71
C ILE A 35 8.13 4.95 -5.05
N ALA A 36 7.35 4.94 -6.14
CA ALA A 36 7.88 4.67 -7.47
C ALA A 36 8.85 5.76 -7.93
N ASP A 37 8.53 7.03 -7.67
CA ASP A 37 9.41 8.16 -7.98
C ASP A 37 10.70 8.13 -7.16
N LEU A 38 10.60 7.94 -5.84
CA LEU A 38 11.74 7.93 -4.93
C LEU A 38 12.73 6.80 -5.22
N LEU A 39 12.23 5.65 -5.67
CA LEU A 39 13.03 4.49 -6.02
C LEU A 39 13.36 4.42 -7.51
N ALA A 40 12.91 5.41 -8.31
CA ALA A 40 13.05 5.45 -9.76
C ALA A 40 12.66 4.12 -10.42
N LEU A 41 11.53 3.53 -10.02
CA LEU A 41 11.14 2.18 -10.43
C LEU A 41 10.80 2.15 -11.92
N PRO A 42 11.54 1.38 -12.75
CA PRO A 42 11.18 1.24 -14.15
C PRO A 42 9.89 0.43 -14.31
N PRO A 43 9.13 0.65 -15.41
CA PRO A 43 7.98 -0.18 -15.74
C PRO A 43 8.35 -1.67 -15.77
N GLY A 44 7.52 -2.49 -15.14
CA GLY A 44 7.75 -3.95 -15.07
C GLY A 44 8.66 -4.41 -13.92
N SER A 45 9.08 -3.50 -13.03
CA SER A 45 9.76 -3.84 -11.78
C SER A 45 9.00 -4.92 -10.98
N ARG A 46 9.76 -5.85 -10.37
CA ARG A 46 9.22 -6.82 -9.41
C ARG A 46 9.48 -6.32 -8.00
N ILE A 47 8.42 -6.08 -7.24
CA ILE A 47 8.45 -5.46 -5.92
C ILE A 47 7.86 -6.44 -4.91
N LEU A 48 8.51 -6.58 -3.75
CA LEU A 48 7.97 -7.28 -2.59
C LEU A 48 7.43 -6.24 -1.60
N ASP A 49 6.12 -6.23 -1.39
CA ASP A 49 5.46 -5.42 -0.34
C ASP A 49 5.22 -6.31 0.88
N LEU A 50 6.13 -6.25 1.85
CA LEU A 50 6.07 -7.06 3.07
C LEU A 50 5.15 -6.43 4.10
N CYS A 51 4.30 -7.25 4.73
CA CYS A 51 3.25 -6.80 5.65
C CYS A 51 2.21 -5.88 4.98
N CYS A 52 1.86 -6.18 3.72
CA CYS A 52 0.99 -5.35 2.89
C CYS A 52 -0.45 -5.17 3.42
N GLY A 53 -0.88 -5.99 4.38
CA GLY A 53 -2.23 -5.95 4.94
C GLY A 53 -3.28 -6.10 3.83
N HIS A 54 -4.20 -5.13 3.73
CA HIS A 54 -5.22 -5.09 2.67
C HIS A 54 -4.69 -4.56 1.31
N GLY A 55 -3.38 -4.51 1.11
CA GLY A 55 -2.76 -4.13 -0.17
C GLY A 55 -2.77 -2.62 -0.43
N ARG A 56 -2.80 -1.81 0.64
CA ARG A 56 -2.93 -0.35 0.55
C ARG A 56 -1.88 0.30 -0.36
N ILE A 57 -0.65 -0.21 -0.35
CA ILE A 57 0.45 0.26 -1.22
C ILE A 57 0.66 -0.67 -2.41
N THR A 58 0.54 -1.99 -2.20
CA THR A 58 0.65 -3.00 -3.26
C THR A 58 -0.26 -2.67 -4.46
N VAL A 59 -1.52 -2.32 -4.21
CA VAL A 59 -2.51 -2.08 -5.27
C VAL A 59 -2.17 -0.84 -6.09
N PRO A 60 -1.90 0.34 -5.49
CA PRO A 60 -1.37 1.48 -6.23
C PRO A 60 -0.13 1.17 -7.06
N LEU A 61 0.88 0.51 -6.47
CA LEU A 61 2.12 0.17 -7.19
C LEU A 61 1.85 -0.75 -8.40
N ALA A 62 0.95 -1.71 -8.27
CA ALA A 62 0.55 -2.58 -9.38
C ALA A 62 -0.16 -1.83 -10.52
N ARG A 63 -0.84 -0.72 -10.22
CA ARG A 63 -1.61 0.10 -11.17
C ARG A 63 -0.81 1.22 -11.82
N LEU A 64 0.46 1.44 -11.45
CA LEU A 64 1.30 2.46 -12.09
C LEU A 64 1.42 2.29 -13.61
N LYS A 65 1.20 1.08 -14.14
CA LYS A 65 1.17 0.79 -15.58
C LYS A 65 -0.02 1.40 -16.33
N GLU A 66 -1.03 1.90 -15.62
CA GLU A 66 -2.20 2.57 -16.23
C GLU A 66 -1.95 4.06 -16.51
N ILE A 67 -0.80 4.62 -16.08
CA ILE A 67 -0.38 5.97 -16.44
C ILE A 67 0.40 5.87 -17.77
N PRO A 68 -0.04 6.52 -18.86
CA PRO A 68 0.66 6.46 -20.14
C PRO A 68 2.10 6.97 -19.97
N LEU A 69 3.06 6.19 -20.46
CA LEU A 69 4.46 6.62 -20.49
C LEU A 69 4.57 7.94 -21.26
N PRO A 70 5.35 8.92 -20.77
CA PRO A 70 5.68 10.08 -21.59
C PRO A 70 6.36 9.62 -22.89
N PRO A 71 6.14 10.31 -24.02
CA PRO A 71 6.85 9.99 -25.26
C PRO A 71 8.36 10.10 -25.03
N ALA A 72 9.09 9.15 -25.64
CA ALA A 72 10.55 9.07 -25.63
C ALA A 72 11.21 10.34 -26.19
#